data_AF-A0A1P8XK38-F1
#
_entry.id   AF-A0A1P8XK38-F1
#
_cell.length_a   1.000
_cell.length_b   1.000
_cell.length_c   1.000
_cell.angle_alpha   90.00
_cell.angle_beta   90.00
_cell.angle_gamma   90.00
#
_symmetry.space_group_name_H-M   'P 1'
#
loop_
_entity.id
_entity.type
_entity.pdbx_description
1 polymer ?
#
loop_
_entity_poly.entity_id
_entity_poly.type
_entity_poly.pdbx_seq_one_letter_code
_entity_poly.pdbx_strand_id
1 'polypeptide(L)'
;MTEEARPKTRVNKHTSADEALDVQTVVVPERGRWAVEIVVVFADGVVRKRIDTHATQARAELSARLIKRAAERDLRGPLNG
;
A
#
# COMPACT_ATOMS: atom_id res chain seq x y z
N MET A 1 -23.34 11.67 -1.80
CA MET A 1 -21.94 11.89 -2.26
C MET A 1 -21.39 10.53 -2.59
N THR A 2 -21.29 10.25 -3.89
CA THR A 2 -21.04 8.92 -4.45
C THR A 2 -19.61 8.49 -4.13
N GLU A 3 -19.46 7.39 -3.39
CA GLU A 3 -18.19 6.72 -3.16
C GLU A 3 -17.77 6.13 -4.51
N GLU A 4 -16.97 6.87 -5.28
CA GLU A 4 -16.31 6.34 -6.47
C GLU A 4 -15.45 5.17 -6.02
N ALA A 5 -15.94 3.95 -6.26
CA ALA A 5 -15.18 2.73 -6.08
C ALA A 5 -13.89 2.86 -6.89
N ARG A 6 -12.81 3.16 -6.16
CA ARG A 6 -11.53 3.53 -6.75
C ARG A 6 -11.09 2.39 -7.67
N PRO A 7 -10.77 2.64 -8.94
CA PRO A 7 -10.38 1.58 -9.85
C PRO A 7 -9.19 0.82 -9.26
N LYS A 8 -9.29 -0.52 -9.22
CA LYS A 8 -8.19 -1.40 -8.81
C LYS A 8 -6.94 -0.98 -9.58
N THR A 9 -5.82 -0.85 -8.88
CA THR A 9 -4.52 -0.57 -9.52
C THR A 9 -4.31 -1.62 -10.60
N ARG A 10 -4.34 -1.21 -11.87
CA ARG A 10 -3.84 -2.06 -12.94
C ARG A 10 -2.33 -2.02 -12.83
N VAL A 11 -1.71 -3.18 -12.59
CA VAL A 11 -0.26 -3.32 -12.67
C VAL A 11 0.15 -2.91 -14.07
N ASN A 12 0.96 -1.85 -14.18
CA ASN A 12 1.48 -1.41 -15.46
C ASN A 12 2.41 -2.49 -15.98
N LYS A 13 2.10 -3.07 -17.16
CA LYS A 13 2.83 -4.19 -17.76
C LYS A 13 4.28 -3.85 -18.17
N HIS A 14 4.68 -2.59 -18.04
CA HIS A 14 6.01 -2.09 -18.42
C HIS A 14 6.94 -1.76 -17.25
N THR A 15 6.46 -1.82 -16.00
CA THR A 15 7.35 -1.85 -14.83
C THR A 15 7.62 -3.31 -14.54
N SER A 16 8.86 -3.67 -14.23
CA SER A 16 9.23 -5.01 -13.76
C SER A 16 8.50 -5.33 -12.44
N ALA A 17 7.23 -5.70 -12.56
CA ALA A 17 6.39 -6.14 -11.45
C ALA A 17 6.86 -7.50 -10.88
N ASP A 18 7.83 -8.14 -11.53
CA ASP A 18 8.36 -9.46 -11.15
C ASP A 18 9.29 -9.42 -9.92
N GLU A 19 9.88 -8.28 -9.53
CA GLU A 19 10.73 -8.18 -8.33
C GLU A 19 10.50 -6.88 -7.57
N ALA A 20 9.40 -6.80 -6.83
CA ALA A 20 9.30 -5.81 -5.76
C ALA A 20 10.32 -6.17 -4.66
N LEU A 21 11.23 -5.24 -4.35
CA LEU A 21 12.35 -5.43 -3.41
C LEU A 21 11.93 -5.19 -1.96
N ASP A 22 11.04 -4.22 -1.75
CA ASP A 22 10.55 -3.86 -0.42
C ASP A 22 9.14 -3.28 -0.49
N VAL A 23 8.41 -3.41 0.62
CA VAL A 23 7.12 -2.78 0.81
C VAL A 23 7.04 -2.14 2.20
N GLN A 24 6.66 -0.87 2.21
CA GLN A 24 6.42 -0.11 3.42
C GLN A 24 5.01 0.46 3.42
N THR A 25 4.52 0.75 4.63
CA THR A 25 3.27 1.47 4.84
C THR A 25 3.55 2.67 5.72
N VAL A 26 3.04 3.83 5.33
CA VAL A 26 3.27 5.10 6.01
C VAL A 26 1.92 5.70 6.40
N VAL A 27 1.84 6.23 7.61
CA VAL A 27 0.69 7.00 8.09
C VAL A 27 1.06 8.48 8.05
N VAL A 28 0.30 9.27 7.33
CA VAL A 28 0.53 10.71 7.18
C VAL A 28 -0.71 11.51 7.59
N PRO A 29 -0.56 12.64 8.31
CA PRO A 29 -1.68 13.53 8.56
C PRO A 29 -2.14 14.19 7.25
N GLU A 30 -3.45 14.23 7.04
CA GLU A 30 -4.07 14.84 5.86
C GLU A 30 -5.42 15.47 6.22
N ARG A 31 -5.52 16.81 6.14
CA ARG A 31 -6.79 17.56 6.31
C ARG A 31 -7.60 17.14 7.55
N GLY A 32 -6.94 17.01 8.70
CA GLY A 32 -7.58 16.58 9.96
C GLY A 32 -7.91 15.09 10.06
N ARG A 33 -7.46 14.30 9.08
CA ARG A 33 -7.54 12.83 9.05
C ARG A 33 -6.13 12.23 8.95
N TRP A 34 -6.07 10.91 8.92
CA TRP A 34 -4.83 10.15 8.85
C TRP A 34 -4.86 9.23 7.64
N ALA A 35 -4.08 9.56 6.61
CA ALA A 35 -3.97 8.77 5.39
C ALA A 35 -2.97 7.63 5.57
N VAL A 36 -3.32 6.44 5.07
CA VAL A 36 -2.41 5.31 4.95
C VAL A 36 -1.96 5.23 3.50
N GLU A 37 -0.66 5.16 3.31
CA GLU A 37 -0.03 5.03 1.99
C GLU A 37 0.86 3.80 1.97
N ILE A 38 0.84 3.08 0.85
CA ILE A 38 1.77 1.99 0.56
C ILE A 38 2.89 2.53 -0.32
N VAL A 39 4.11 2.13 -0.02
CA VAL A 39 5.32 2.43 -0.78
C VAL A 39 5.93 1.10 -1.20
N VAL A 40 6.04 0.85 -2.49
CA VAL A 40 6.67 -0.35 -3.04
C VAL A 40 7.93 0.08 -3.77
N VAL A 41 9.05 -0.56 -3.42
CA VAL A 41 10.36 -0.31 -4.01
C VAL A 41 10.64 -1.40 -5.03
N PHE A 42 11.04 -1.00 -6.23
CA PHE A 42 11.51 -1.85 -7.32
C PHE A 42 12.96 -1.47 -7.64
N ALA A 43 13.64 -2.29 -8.45
CA ALA A 43 14.98 -1.97 -8.93
C ALA A 43 15.04 -0.69 -9.79
N ASP A 44 13.94 -0.36 -10.47
CA ASP A 44 13.82 0.75 -11.42
C ASP A 44 13.11 1.99 -10.85
N GLY A 45 12.58 1.91 -9.63
CA GLY A 45 11.90 3.05 -9.02
C GLY A 45 11.07 2.75 -7.78
N VAL A 46 10.32 3.76 -7.35
CA VAL A 46 9.48 3.71 -6.16
C VAL A 46 8.06 4.11 -6.52
N VAL A 47 7.09 3.27 -6.17
CA VAL A 47 5.67 3.54 -6.34
C VAL A 47 5.06 3.87 -4.99
N ARG A 48 4.45 5.06 -4.87
CA ARG A 48 3.72 5.49 -3.68
C ARG A 48 2.24 5.64 -4.00
N LYS A 49 1.39 4.96 -3.25
CA LYS A 49 -0.06 5.02 -3.45
C LYS A 49 -0.81 5.16 -2.13
N ARG A 50 -1.78 6.07 -2.10
CA ARG A 50 -2.74 6.16 -1.01
C ARG A 50 -3.69 4.97 -1.03
N ILE A 51 -3.86 4.32 0.12
CA ILE A 51 -4.79 3.21 0.31
C ILE A 51 -6.13 3.72 0.84
N ASP A 52 -6.11 4.34 2.03
CA ASP A 52 -7.32 4.80 2.72
C ASP A 52 -7.00 5.97 3.68
N THR A 53 -8.01 6.53 4.33
CA THR A 53 -7.92 7.59 5.31
C THR A 53 -8.81 7.28 6.52
N HIS A 54 -8.31 7.53 7.72
CA HIS A 54 -9.01 7.25 8.97
C HIS A 54 -9.14 8.49 9.85
N ALA A 55 -10.14 8.48 10.74
CA ALA A 55 -10.42 9.60 11.64
C ALA A 55 -9.34 9.78 12.73
N THR A 56 -8.66 8.71 13.13
CA THR A 56 -7.64 8.75 14.19
C THR A 56 -6.35 8.07 13.73
N GLN A 57 -5.22 8.53 14.30
CA GLN A 57 -3.90 7.97 14.03
C GLN A 57 -3.84 6.48 14.38
N ALA A 58 -4.35 6.11 15.56
CA ALA A 58 -4.33 4.73 16.03
C ALA A 58 -5.04 3.75 15.06
N ARG A 59 -6.15 4.19 14.44
CA ARG A 59 -6.86 3.36 13.46
C ARG A 59 -6.07 3.25 12.15
N ALA A 60 -5.43 4.33 11.71
CA ALA A 60 -4.56 4.32 10.55
C ALA A 60 -3.32 3.43 10.75
N GLU A 61 -2.69 3.50 11.92
CA GLU A 61 -1.55 2.65 12.25
C GLU A 61 -1.91 1.17 12.32
N LEU A 62 -3.07 0.83 12.91
CA LEU A 62 -3.55 -0.54 12.91
C LEU A 62 -3.77 -1.07 11.50
N SER A 63 -4.45 -0.28 10.65
CA SER A 63 -4.66 -0.59 9.23
C SER A 63 -3.34 -0.77 8.48
N ALA A 64 -2.40 0.18 8.65
CA ALA A 64 -1.07 0.13 8.04
C ALA A 64 -0.31 -1.14 8.40
N ARG A 65 -0.29 -1.54 9.69
CA ARG A 65 0.36 -2.79 10.13
C ARG A 65 -0.24 -4.03 9.47
N LEU A 66 -1.56 -4.09 9.33
CA LEU A 66 -2.23 -5.22 8.67
C LEU A 66 -1.91 -5.29 7.18
N ILE A 67 -1.94 -4.14 6.50
CA ILE A 67 -1.60 -4.03 5.08
C ILE A 67 -0.14 -4.43 4.86
N LYS A 68 0.79 -3.91 5.67
CA LYS A 68 2.22 -4.24 5.58
C LYS A 68 2.44 -5.75 5.68
N ARG A 69 1.85 -6.39 6.70
CA ARG A 69 1.99 -7.84 6.89
C ARG A 69 1.46 -8.65 5.70
N ALA A 70 0.33 -8.23 5.13
CA ALA A 70 -0.22 -8.89 3.94
C ALA A 70 0.71 -8.72 2.73
N ALA A 71 1.18 -7.49 2.48
CA ALA A 71 2.05 -7.20 1.37
C ALA A 71 3.42 -7.89 1.49
N GLU A 72 4.04 -7.90 2.68
CA GLU A 72 5.31 -8.60 2.94
C GLU A 72 5.21 -10.10 2.71
N ARG A 73 4.07 -10.71 3.03
CA ARG A 73 3.82 -12.11 2.72
C ARG A 73 3.80 -12.32 1.21
N ASP A 74 3.08 -11.45 0.49
CA ASP A 74 2.95 -11.57 -0.95
C ASP A 74 4.29 -11.32 -1.68
N LEU A 75 5.18 -10.47 -1.11
CA LEU A 75 6.57 -10.29 -1.59
C LEU A 75 7.42 -11.56 -1.51
N ARG A 76 7.24 -12.37 -0.46
CA ARG A 76 8.03 -13.61 -0.26
C ARG A 76 7.50 -14.79 -1.10
N GLY A 77 6.44 -14.57 -1.86
CA GLY A 77 5.73 -15.62 -2.59
C GLY A 77 4.87 -16.51 -1.68
N PRO A 78 4.00 -17.36 -2.25
CA PRO A 78 3.28 -18.36 -1.48
C PRO A 78 4.26 -19.27 -0.75
N LEU A 79 4.10 -19.41 0.57
CA LEU A 79 4.92 -20.34 1.37
C LEU A 79 4.68 -21.82 0.99
N ASN A 80 3.58 -22.11 0.29
CA ASN A 80 3.28 -23.42 -0.27
C ASN A 80 2.77 -23.20 -1.70
N GLY A 81 3.51 -23.70 -2.70
CA GLY A 81 3.14 -23.67 -4.11
C GLY A 81 1.97 -24.58 -4.45
#